data_AF-A0A482X7L6-F1
#
_entry.id   AF-A0A482X7L6-F1
#
_cell.length_a   1.000
_cell.length_b   1.000
_cell.length_c   1.000
_cell.angle_alpha   90.00
_cell.angle_beta   90.00
_cell.angle_gamma   90.00
#
_symmetry.space_group_name_H-M   'P 1'
#
loop_
_entity.id
_entity.type
_entity.pdbx_description
1 polymer ?
#
loop_
_entity_poly.entity_id
_entity_poly.type
_entity_poly.pdbx_seq_one_letter_code
_entity_poly.pdbx_strand_id
1 'polypeptide(L)'
;MISRSLGPEFGASIGLIFALANAVACAMNAVGFSESLLDLLKKQGVTLVDGGIQDTRIVGVITIFFLVCIVVVGMEWEAKA
;
A
#
# COMPACT_ATOMS: atom_id res chain seq x y z
N MET A 1 22.84 0.43 7.81
CA MET A 1 23.96 -0.51 7.54
C MET A 1 24.61 -0.27 6.18
N ILE A 2 23.88 -0.06 5.08
CA ILE A 2 24.44 0.09 3.72
C ILE A 2 25.29 1.36 3.52
N SER A 3 24.84 2.52 4.00
CA SER A 3 25.59 3.80 3.84
C SER A 3 26.96 3.83 4.54
N ARG A 4 27.15 2.99 5.59
CA ARG A 4 28.45 2.88 6.28
C ARG A 4 29.47 2.03 5.52
N SER A 5 29.02 1.06 4.73
CA SER A 5 29.92 0.12 4.03
C SER A 5 30.28 0.56 2.60
N LEU A 6 29.43 1.35 1.94
CA LEU A 6 29.56 1.71 0.51
C LEU A 6 29.85 3.20 0.26
N GLY A 7 29.91 4.01 1.32
CA GLY A 7 30.05 5.45 1.24
C GLY A 7 28.70 6.20 1.08
N PRO A 8 28.65 7.48 1.45
CA PRO A 8 27.41 8.26 1.50
C PRO A 8 26.74 8.42 0.13
N GLU A 9 27.49 8.52 -0.96
CA GLU A 9 26.96 8.71 -2.31
C GLU A 9 26.19 7.48 -2.84
N PHE A 10 26.77 6.29 -2.67
CA PHE A 10 26.12 5.04 -3.04
C PHE A 10 24.98 4.67 -2.07
N GLY A 11 25.18 4.94 -0.77
CA GLY A 11 24.14 4.72 0.25
C GLY A 11 22.87 5.55 0.01
N ALA A 12 23.03 6.83 -0.35
CA ALA A 12 21.89 7.72 -0.62
C ALA A 12 21.12 7.31 -1.88
N SER A 13 21.82 7.01 -2.97
CA SER A 13 21.21 6.63 -4.25
C SER A 13 20.44 5.31 -4.15
N ILE A 14 21.05 4.29 -3.54
CA ILE A 14 20.40 2.98 -3.32
C ILE A 14 19.22 3.13 -2.36
N GLY A 15 19.36 3.95 -1.31
CA GLY A 15 18.29 4.23 -0.36
C GLY A 15 17.06 4.86 -1.02
N LEU A 16 17.25 5.81 -1.94
CA LEU A 16 16.15 6.44 -2.66
C LEU A 16 15.38 5.45 -3.54
N ILE A 17 16.10 4.62 -4.31
CA ILE A 17 15.49 3.60 -5.17
C ILE A 17 14.73 2.58 -4.32
N PHE A 18 15.32 2.13 -3.21
CA PHE A 18 14.70 1.17 -2.31
C PHE A 18 13.43 1.73 -1.65
N ALA A 19 13.44 2.99 -1.22
CA ALA A 19 12.27 3.66 -0.67
C ALA A 19 11.13 3.74 -1.70
N LEU A 20 11.45 4.13 -2.94
CA LEU A 20 10.46 4.16 -4.03
C LEU A 20 9.91 2.77 -4.37
N ALA A 21 10.78 1.75 -4.43
CA ALA A 21 10.37 0.38 -4.69
C ALA A 21 9.39 -0.12 -3.61
N ASN A 22 9.67 0.16 -2.34
CA ASN A 22 8.76 -0.20 -1.24
C ASN A 22 7.43 0.58 -1.29
N ALA A 23 7.46 1.86 -1.69
CA ALA A 23 6.25 2.65 -1.88
C ALA A 23 5.37 2.08 -3.00
N VAL A 24 5.97 1.69 -4.12
CA VAL A 24 5.25 1.05 -5.23
C VAL A 24 4.72 -0.33 -4.82
N ALA A 25 5.51 -1.13 -4.10
CA ALA A 25 5.06 -2.43 -3.60
C ALA A 25 3.85 -2.31 -2.67
N CYS A 26 3.84 -1.30 -1.77
CA CYS A 26 2.70 -1.01 -0.92
C CYS A 26 1.45 -0.64 -1.75
N ALA A 27 1.60 0.20 -2.77
CA ALA A 27 0.52 0.57 -3.67
C ALA A 27 -0.03 -0.64 -4.44
N MET A 28 0.85 -1.53 -4.94
CA MET A 28 0.44 -2.76 -5.63
C MET A 28 -0.35 -3.70 -4.72
N ASN A 29 0.05 -3.85 -3.46
CA ASN A 29 -0.69 -4.65 -2.48
C ASN A 29 -2.09 -4.08 -2.22
N ALA A 30 -2.21 -2.76 -2.08
CA ALA A 30 -3.50 -2.11 -1.88
C ALA A 30 -4.43 -2.24 -3.10
N VAL A 31 -3.89 -2.13 -4.32
CA VAL A 31 -4.66 -2.33 -5.56
C VAL A 31 -5.12 -3.79 -5.68
N GLY A 32 -4.23 -4.77 -5.48
CA GLY A 32 -4.60 -6.19 -5.55
C GLY A 32 -5.64 -6.61 -4.51
N PHE A 33 -5.57 -6.04 -3.30
CA PHE A 33 -6.61 -6.18 -2.29
C PHE A 33 -7.95 -5.60 -2.76
N SER A 34 -7.93 -4.39 -3.32
CA SER A 34 -9.14 -3.70 -3.79
C SER A 34 -9.83 -4.46 -4.93
N GLU A 35 -9.06 -5.00 -5.88
CA GLU A 35 -9.58 -5.84 -6.95
C GLU A 35 -10.21 -7.13 -6.43
N SER A 36 -9.53 -7.82 -5.51
CA SER A 36 -10.04 -9.06 -4.91
C SER A 36 -11.33 -8.83 -4.11
N LEU A 37 -11.39 -7.72 -3.36
CA LEU A 37 -12.56 -7.34 -2.59
C LEU A 37 -13.75 -7.00 -3.51
N LEU A 38 -13.51 -6.25 -4.58
CA LEU A 38 -14.56 -5.89 -5.54
C LEU A 38 -15.05 -7.10 -6.35
N ASP A 39 -14.17 -8.04 -6.70
CA ASP A 39 -14.58 -9.29 -7.36
C ASP A 39 -15.49 -10.11 -6.43
N LEU A 40 -15.22 -10.12 -5.13
CA LEU A 40 -16.08 -10.77 -4.14
C LEU A 40 -17.44 -10.05 -4.01
N LEU A 41 -17.45 -8.72 -3.93
CA LEU A 41 -18.69 -7.92 -3.85
C LEU A 41 -19.57 -8.13 -5.08
N LYS A 42 -18.97 -8.16 -6.28
CA LYS A 42 -19.67 -8.44 -7.53
C LYS A 42 -20.32 -9.82 -7.53
N LYS A 43 -19.65 -10.85 -7.00
CA LYS A 43 -20.22 -12.20 -6.85
C LYS A 43 -21.44 -12.24 -5.91
N GLN A 44 -21.49 -11.33 -4.93
CA GLN A 44 -22.64 -11.17 -4.02
C GLN A 44 -23.73 -10.24 -4.59
N GLY A 45 -23.58 -9.75 -5.83
CA GLY A 45 -24.55 -8.85 -6.47
C GLY A 45 -24.51 -7.40 -5.98
N VAL A 46 -23.46 -7.00 -5.25
CA VAL A 46 -23.27 -5.64 -4.74
C VAL A 46 -22.27 -4.89 -5.62
N THR A 47 -22.71 -3.79 -6.21
CA THR A 47 -21.84 -2.84 -6.96
C THR A 47 -21.81 -1.50 -6.22
N LEU A 48 -20.63 -0.89 -6.12
CA LEU A 48 -20.45 0.34 -5.35
C LEU A 48 -21.00 1.55 -6.11
N VAL A 49 -20.47 1.79 -7.31
CA VAL A 49 -20.91 2.89 -8.19
C VAL A 49 -21.27 2.34 -9.56
N ASP A 50 -20.30 1.76 -10.27
CA ASP A 50 -20.45 1.29 -11.65
C ASP A 50 -19.90 -0.14 -11.88
N GLY A 51 -19.29 -0.75 -10.86
CA GLY A 51 -18.60 -2.04 -10.99
C GLY A 51 -17.35 -1.95 -11.87
N GLY A 52 -16.88 -0.75 -12.18
CA GLY A 52 -15.77 -0.50 -13.09
C GLY A 52 -14.46 -0.20 -12.39
N ILE A 53 -13.56 0.48 -13.10
CA ILE A 53 -12.23 0.88 -12.61
C ILE A 53 -12.35 1.95 -11.50
N GLN A 54 -13.43 2.72 -11.48
CA GLN A 54 -13.65 3.76 -10.47
C GLN A 54 -13.83 3.14 -9.08
N ASP A 55 -14.57 2.04 -8.98
CA ASP A 55 -14.75 1.32 -7.71
C ASP A 55 -13.40 0.88 -7.12
N THR A 56 -12.47 0.36 -7.95
CA THR A 56 -11.13 -0.04 -7.50
C THR A 56 -10.33 1.15 -6.99
N ARG A 57 -10.44 2.32 -7.62
CA ARG A 57 -9.75 3.54 -7.18
C ARG A 57 -10.30 4.05 -5.86
N ILE A 58 -11.62 4.05 -5.67
CA ILE A 58 -12.27 4.49 -4.44
C ILE A 58 -11.87 3.60 -3.27
N VAL A 59 -12.02 2.28 -3.43
CA VAL A 59 -11.64 1.29 -2.40
C VAL A 59 -10.14 1.36 -2.11
N GLY A 60 -9.31 1.52 -3.14
CA GLY A 60 -7.85 1.65 -2.98
C GLY A 60 -7.45 2.88 -2.17
N VAL A 61 -8.02 4.05 -2.48
CA VAL A 61 -7.73 5.29 -1.74
C VAL A 61 -8.18 5.18 -0.28
N ILE A 62 -9.37 4.64 -0.03
CA ILE A 62 -9.88 4.41 1.33
C ILE A 62 -8.95 3.46 2.09
N THR A 63 -8.56 2.35 1.47
CA THR A 63 -7.66 1.36 2.09
C THR A 63 -6.31 1.96 2.45
N ILE A 64 -5.67 2.69 1.53
CA ILE A 64 -4.38 3.35 1.79
C ILE A 64 -4.54 4.41 2.90
N PHE A 65 -5.61 5.19 2.90
CA PHE A 65 -5.86 6.18 3.94
C PHE A 65 -5.98 5.54 5.33
N PHE A 66 -6.73 4.43 5.46
CA PHE A 66 -6.81 3.69 6.72
C PHE A 66 -5.47 3.09 7.15
N LEU A 67 -4.69 2.52 6.22
CA LEU A 67 -3.36 1.99 6.51
C LEU A 67 -2.41 3.09 6.98
N VAL A 68 -2.45 4.28 6.37
CA VAL A 68 -1.67 5.45 6.82
C VAL A 68 -2.09 5.88 8.23
N CYS A 69 -3.39 5.93 8.52
CA CYS A 69 -3.89 6.24 9.86
C CYS A 69 -3.37 5.24 10.90
N ILE A 70 -3.37 3.94 10.59
CA ILE A 70 -2.84 2.89 11.49
C ILE A 70 -1.34 3.12 11.76
N VAL A 71 -0.55 3.39 10.71
CA VAL A 71 0.89 3.66 10.84
C VAL A 71 1.15 4.89 11.70
N VAL A 72 0.32 5.93 11.59
CA VAL A 72 0.47 7.18 12.37
C VAL A 72 0.04 7.00 13.83
N VAL A 73 -1.01 6.24 14.11
CA VAL A 73 -1.57 6.09 15.47
C VAL A 73 -0.73 5.20 16.38
N GLY A 74 -0.04 4.18 15.84
CA GLY A 74 0.99 3.49 16.62
C GLY A 74 1.30 2.07 16.17
N MET A 75 2.54 1.84 15.78
CA MET A 75 3.07 0.51 15.47
C MET A 75 3.27 -0.39 16.70
N GLU A 76 3.02 0.12 17.92
CA GLU A 76 3.08 -0.67 19.16
C GLU A 76 2.03 -1.79 19.20
N TRP A 77 0.90 -1.60 18.49
CA TRP A 77 -0.16 -2.59 18.35
C TRP A 77 0.19 -3.64 17.29
N GLU A 78 0.89 -3.21 16.24
CA GLU A 78 1.32 -4.10 15.15
C GLU A 78 2.40 -5.07 15.63
N ALA A 79 3.35 -4.62 16.46
CA ALA A 79 4.39 -5.49 17.03
C ALA A 79 3.86 -6.58 17.98
N LYS A 80 2.57 -6.54 18.38
CA LYS A 80 1.91 -7.56 19.21
C LYS A 80 1.02 -8.50 18.40
N ALA A 81 0.65 -8.13 17.18
CA ALA A 81 -0.17 -8.94 16.27
C ALA A 81 0.70 -9.94 15.50
#